data_AF-A0A8U0IHQ3-F1
#
_entry.id   AF-A0A8U0IHQ3-F1
#
_cell.length_a   1.000
_cell.length_b   1.000
_cell.length_c   1.000
_cell.angle_alpha   90.00
_cell.angle_beta   90.00
_cell.angle_gamma   90.00
#
_symmetry.space_group_name_H-M   'P 1'
#
loop_
_entity.id
_entity.type
_entity.pdbx_description
1 polymer ?
#
loop_
_entity_poly.entity_id
_entity_poly.type
_entity_poly.pdbx_seq_one_letter_code
_entity_poly.pdbx_strand_id
1 'polypeptide(L)'
;MMVGHAMIAFAVATALTMRRWPSERALAFGVVAGAFAAMPDVDMLYAVFGLAQVGLAGVWTMTEAFWRSSHLVHRAVTHSLVVGVVAAAAFAAAVAGRDAGDGSASDRRFAAGAFHRLLAVALVAGLVAVSVAESGLLGGAVMVAFLLAGLVVASLAVRWTDFGPRELLAAALLGLLTHPFGDLFTGAPPRFLYPLDLRLVTERVTLLADPTLNLLAVFGVELATIWLAGYVYLRATDRRVLEHVDTRAAFGAAYAIAAVAMPAPTLDVSYHFVFSILAVGAVGVAPTLLPSRSVLSAEWHEAVTWVLTGLSAVSIAALTYTLVYVSVPLF
;
A
#
# COMPACT_ATOMS: atom_id res chain seq x y z
N MET A 1 -1.06 -7.56 3.48
CA MET A 1 -1.07 -7.26 2.02
C MET A 1 -0.01 -6.21 1.79
N MET A 2 0.80 -6.34 0.75
CA MET A 2 1.98 -5.47 0.58
C MET A 2 1.64 -4.15 -0.12
N VAL A 3 0.69 -4.16 -1.06
CA VAL A 3 0.37 -2.98 -1.89
C VAL A 3 -1.14 -2.80 -2.06
N GLY A 4 -1.93 -3.85 -1.85
CA GLY A 4 -3.36 -3.84 -2.16
C GLY A 4 -4.18 -2.78 -1.40
N HIS A 5 -3.81 -2.40 -0.17
CA HIS A 5 -4.51 -1.32 0.54
C HIS A 5 -4.35 0.03 -0.16
N ALA A 6 -3.17 0.33 -0.71
CA ALA A 6 -2.91 1.57 -1.43
C ALA A 6 -3.66 1.60 -2.76
N MET A 7 -3.74 0.44 -3.43
CA MET A 7 -4.52 0.27 -4.66
C MET A 7 -6.02 0.41 -4.41
N ILE A 8 -6.55 -0.17 -3.33
CA ILE A 8 -7.96 0.01 -2.93
C ILE A 8 -8.22 1.49 -2.62
N ALA A 9 -7.40 2.12 -1.79
CA ALA A 9 -7.59 3.52 -1.42
C ALA A 9 -7.60 4.42 -2.67
N PHE A 10 -6.63 4.23 -3.57
CA PHE A 10 -6.59 4.92 -4.87
C PHE A 10 -7.87 4.70 -5.68
N ALA A 11 -8.26 3.44 -5.87
CA ALA A 11 -9.39 3.08 -6.71
C ALA A 11 -10.71 3.65 -6.18
N VAL A 12 -10.95 3.52 -4.87
CA VAL A 12 -12.15 4.02 -4.21
C VAL A 12 -12.20 5.55 -4.25
N ALA A 13 -11.11 6.24 -3.88
CA ALA A 13 -11.06 7.71 -3.92
C ALA A 13 -11.34 8.24 -5.33
N THR A 14 -10.66 7.67 -6.32
CA THR A 14 -10.81 8.09 -7.72
C THR A 14 -12.24 7.82 -8.20
N ALA A 15 -12.76 6.60 -8.03
CA ALA A 15 -14.11 6.25 -8.50
C ALA A 15 -15.22 7.09 -7.85
N LEU A 16 -15.10 7.43 -6.57
CA LEU A 16 -16.07 8.27 -5.86
C LEU A 16 -16.05 9.72 -6.35
N THR A 17 -14.86 10.26 -6.62
CA THR A 17 -14.69 11.67 -7.02
C THR A 17 -14.88 11.91 -8.51
N MET A 18 -14.61 10.94 -9.36
CA MET A 18 -14.80 11.00 -10.83
C MET A 18 -16.22 11.39 -11.26
N ARG A 19 -17.23 11.17 -10.41
CA ARG A 19 -18.62 11.57 -10.72
C ARG A 19 -18.84 13.09 -10.68
N ARG A 20 -17.95 13.83 -10.02
CA ARG A 20 -18.12 15.25 -9.74
C ARG A 20 -16.93 16.10 -10.16
N TRP A 21 -15.75 15.49 -10.29
CA TRP A 21 -14.49 16.18 -10.58
C TRP A 21 -13.96 15.81 -11.95
N PRO A 22 -13.21 16.71 -12.60
CA PRO A 22 -12.40 16.36 -13.77
C PRO A 22 -11.47 15.19 -13.47
N SER A 23 -11.20 14.35 -14.47
CA SER A 23 -10.42 13.12 -14.32
C SER A 23 -9.06 13.34 -13.65
N GLU A 24 -8.33 14.39 -14.04
CA GLU A 24 -7.03 14.71 -13.46
C GLU A 24 -7.11 14.98 -11.96
N ARG A 25 -8.11 15.76 -11.52
CA ARG A 25 -8.33 16.06 -10.11
C ARG A 25 -8.77 14.81 -9.32
N ALA A 26 -9.63 13.98 -9.91
CA ALA A 26 -10.05 12.73 -9.28
C ALA A 26 -8.88 11.73 -9.14
N LEU A 27 -8.04 11.63 -10.16
CA LEU A 27 -6.83 10.80 -10.14
C LEU A 27 -5.82 11.31 -9.11
N ALA A 28 -5.58 12.62 -9.04
CA ALA A 28 -4.71 13.21 -8.03
C ALA A 28 -5.22 12.90 -6.60
N PHE A 29 -6.54 12.96 -6.39
CA PHE A 29 -7.13 12.61 -5.09
C PHE A 29 -6.94 11.14 -4.75
N GLY A 30 -7.12 10.26 -5.74
CA GLY A 30 -6.76 8.84 -5.63
C GLY A 30 -5.31 8.62 -5.25
N VAL A 31 -4.37 9.30 -5.92
CA VAL A 31 -2.93 9.18 -5.63
C VAL A 31 -2.63 9.61 -4.20
N VAL A 32 -3.21 10.73 -3.74
CA VAL A 32 -3.03 11.22 -2.38
C VAL A 32 -3.61 10.23 -1.36
N ALA A 33 -4.80 9.69 -1.59
CA ALA A 33 -5.40 8.67 -0.71
C ALA A 33 -4.57 7.37 -0.68
N GLY A 34 -4.09 6.92 -1.85
CA GLY A 34 -3.17 5.78 -1.96
C GLY A 34 -1.85 6.01 -1.22
N ALA A 35 -1.29 7.21 -1.30
CA ALA A 35 -0.09 7.58 -0.56
C ALA A 35 -0.32 7.56 0.97
N PHE A 36 -1.47 8.05 1.45
CA PHE A 36 -1.84 7.93 2.86
C PHE A 36 -2.10 6.48 3.31
N ALA A 37 -2.53 5.60 2.40
CA ALA A 37 -2.64 4.17 2.68
C ALA A 37 -1.29 3.44 2.66
N ALA A 38 -0.28 3.95 1.95
CA ALA A 38 1.04 3.32 1.85
C ALA A 38 2.05 3.87 2.86
N MET A 39 1.90 5.12 3.32
CA MET A 39 2.83 5.70 4.28
C MET A 39 2.96 4.96 5.62
N PRO A 40 1.95 4.22 6.15
CA PRO A 40 2.14 3.42 7.34
C PRO A 40 3.30 2.43 7.21
N ASP A 41 3.55 1.92 6.00
CA ASP A 41 4.62 0.96 5.68
C ASP A 41 6.03 1.55 5.75
N VAL A 42 6.19 2.86 5.94
CA VAL A 42 7.49 3.50 6.15
C VAL A 42 8.16 2.97 7.42
N ASP A 43 7.39 2.45 8.37
CA ASP A 43 7.92 1.77 9.53
C ASP A 43 8.71 0.49 9.17
N MET A 44 8.45 -0.16 8.04
CA MET A 44 9.28 -1.27 7.54
C MET A 44 10.74 -0.88 7.28
N LEU A 45 11.07 0.42 7.21
CA LEU A 45 12.46 0.87 7.16
C LEU A 45 13.26 0.40 8.38
N TYR A 46 12.64 0.14 9.54
CA TYR A 46 13.40 -0.39 10.67
C TYR A 46 13.89 -1.83 10.45
N ALA A 47 13.23 -2.60 9.58
CA ALA A 47 13.69 -3.94 9.23
C ALA A 47 15.05 -3.92 8.51
N VAL A 48 15.44 -2.78 7.92
CA VAL A 48 16.81 -2.52 7.41
C VAL A 48 17.84 -2.49 8.55
N PHE A 49 17.49 -2.00 9.74
CA PHE A 49 18.38 -2.08 10.90
C PHE A 49 18.51 -3.53 11.41
N GLY A 50 17.46 -4.35 11.31
CA GLY A 50 17.55 -5.79 11.56
C GLY A 50 18.52 -6.48 10.59
N LEU A 51 18.52 -6.08 9.32
CA LEU A 51 19.47 -6.53 8.30
C LEU A 51 20.92 -6.15 8.66
N ALA A 52 21.12 -4.91 9.11
CA ALA A 52 22.44 -4.40 9.51
C ALA A 52 23.05 -5.15 10.69
N GLN A 53 22.23 -5.72 11.58
CA GLN A 53 22.68 -6.56 12.70
C GLN A 53 23.15 -7.95 12.27
N VAL A 54 22.64 -8.48 11.16
CA VAL A 54 22.97 -9.82 10.63
C VAL A 54 24.15 -9.78 9.64
N GLY A 55 24.52 -8.58 9.16
CA GLY A 55 25.64 -8.40 8.23
C GLY A 55 25.38 -9.02 6.85
N LEU A 56 26.43 -9.29 6.08
CA LEU A 56 26.36 -9.94 4.77
C LEU A 56 26.20 -11.47 4.89
N ALA A 57 25.20 -11.93 5.64
CA ALA A 57 24.81 -13.34 5.62
C ALA A 57 24.19 -13.72 4.26
N GLY A 58 23.90 -15.00 4.03
CA GLY A 58 23.20 -15.43 2.81
C GLY A 58 21.83 -14.73 2.64
N VAL A 59 21.41 -14.52 1.39
CA VAL A 59 20.17 -13.78 1.02
C VAL A 59 18.94 -14.27 1.80
N TRP A 60 18.84 -15.58 2.04
CA TRP A 60 17.74 -16.18 2.79
C TRP A 60 17.76 -15.85 4.29
N THR A 61 18.93 -15.85 4.94
CA THR A 61 19.08 -15.48 6.35
C THR A 61 18.79 -13.99 6.58
N MET A 62 19.23 -13.15 5.64
CA MET A 62 18.91 -11.73 5.62
C MET A 62 17.40 -11.49 5.47
N THR A 63 16.74 -12.26 4.59
CA THR A 63 15.29 -12.18 4.37
C THR A 63 14.52 -12.59 5.62
N GLU A 64 14.91 -13.69 6.29
CA GLU A 64 14.27 -14.14 7.53
C GLU A 64 14.40 -13.10 8.67
N ALA A 65 15.58 -12.48 8.81
CA ALA A 65 15.82 -11.44 9.80
C ALA A 65 14.99 -10.16 9.53
N PHE A 66 14.86 -9.75 8.27
CA PHE A 66 14.00 -8.66 7.85
C PHE A 66 12.54 -8.93 8.26
N TRP A 67 11.99 -10.09 7.91
CA TRP A 67 10.60 -10.42 8.23
C TRP A 67 10.34 -10.64 9.72
N ARG A 68 11.26 -11.28 10.44
CA ARG A 68 11.13 -11.48 11.89
C ARG A 68 11.14 -10.15 12.65
N SER A 69 12.04 -9.24 12.27
CA SER A 69 12.08 -7.91 12.87
C SER A 69 10.80 -7.14 12.58
N SER A 70 10.29 -7.19 11.35
CA SER A 70 9.06 -6.50 10.90
C SER A 70 7.80 -6.82 11.72
N HIS A 71 7.70 -7.99 12.35
CA HIS A 71 6.47 -8.39 13.03
C HIS A 71 6.26 -7.80 14.43
N LEU A 72 7.31 -7.26 15.07
CA LEU A 72 7.23 -6.87 16.49
C LEU A 72 6.62 -5.49 16.76
N VAL A 73 6.67 -4.54 15.81
CA VAL A 73 6.23 -3.15 16.07
C VAL A 73 5.30 -2.60 14.98
N HIS A 74 5.51 -3.02 13.72
CA HIS A 74 4.73 -2.61 12.54
C HIS A 74 3.21 -2.79 12.70
N ARG A 75 2.77 -3.93 13.23
CA ARG A 75 1.33 -4.30 13.28
C ARG A 75 0.55 -3.71 14.44
N ALA A 76 1.23 -2.98 15.32
CA ALA A 76 0.64 -2.40 16.51
C ALA A 76 0.28 -0.93 16.31
N VAL A 77 1.26 -0.12 15.91
CA VAL A 77 1.16 1.34 15.99
C VAL A 77 0.54 1.92 14.73
N THR A 78 0.96 1.46 13.56
CA THR A 78 0.61 2.06 12.26
C THR A 78 -0.67 1.46 11.64
N HIS A 79 -1.10 0.29 12.12
CA HIS A 79 -2.36 -0.36 11.73
C HIS A 79 -3.55 -0.07 12.67
N SER A 80 -3.51 1.04 13.40
CA SER A 80 -4.62 1.47 14.29
C SER A 80 -5.57 2.43 13.60
N LEU A 81 -6.88 2.15 13.68
CA LEU A 81 -7.93 3.04 13.20
C LEU A 81 -7.99 4.32 14.04
N VAL A 82 -7.76 4.21 15.35
CA VAL A 82 -7.76 5.36 16.27
C VAL A 82 -6.60 6.30 15.91
N VAL A 83 -5.39 5.74 15.76
CA VAL A 83 -4.22 6.51 15.30
C VAL A 83 -4.49 7.11 13.93
N GLY A 84 -5.05 6.34 12.99
CA GLY A 84 -5.38 6.80 11.65
C GLY A 84 -6.31 8.02 11.63
N VAL A 85 -7.39 8.02 12.44
CA VAL A 85 -8.31 9.18 12.55
C VAL A 85 -7.59 10.40 13.12
N VAL A 86 -6.85 10.24 14.22
CA VAL A 86 -6.15 11.34 14.88
C VAL A 86 -5.05 11.91 13.99
N ALA A 87 -4.30 11.05 13.30
CA ALA A 87 -3.25 11.43 12.36
C ALA A 87 -3.83 12.17 11.14
N ALA A 88 -4.95 11.70 10.57
CA ALA A 88 -5.64 12.39 9.48
C ALA A 88 -6.03 13.83 9.87
N ALA A 89 -6.56 14.01 11.09
CA ALA A 89 -6.86 15.33 11.62
C ALA A 89 -5.60 16.19 11.80
N ALA A 90 -4.50 15.61 12.29
CA ALA A 90 -3.22 16.30 12.42
C ALA A 90 -2.66 16.76 11.07
N PHE A 91 -2.71 15.93 10.04
CA PHE A 91 -2.23 16.27 8.68
C PHE A 91 -3.07 17.37 8.04
N ALA A 92 -4.40 17.29 8.16
CA ALA A 92 -5.30 18.34 7.70
C ALA A 92 -5.08 19.67 8.43
N ALA A 93 -4.91 19.62 9.76
CA ALA A 93 -4.63 20.80 10.57
C ALA A 93 -3.25 21.42 10.25
N ALA A 94 -2.24 20.60 9.92
CA ALA A 94 -0.89 21.07 9.59
C ALA A 94 -0.85 21.93 8.31
N VAL A 95 -1.77 21.70 7.38
CA VAL A 95 -1.88 22.47 6.14
C VAL A 95 -2.96 23.55 6.20
N ALA A 96 -3.86 23.50 7.18
CA ALA A 96 -4.89 24.50 7.37
C ALA A 96 -4.28 25.88 7.65
N GLY A 97 -4.58 26.85 6.78
CA GLY A 97 -4.08 28.22 6.86
C GLY A 97 -2.89 28.53 5.94
N ARG A 98 -2.48 27.61 5.05
CA ARG A 98 -1.51 27.90 3.98
C ARG A 98 -2.11 28.72 2.82
N ASP A 99 -3.43 28.64 2.60
CA ASP A 99 -4.16 29.40 1.56
C ASP A 99 -4.41 30.88 1.88
N ALA A 100 -3.68 31.46 2.83
CA ALA A 100 -3.83 32.87 3.20
C ALA A 100 -3.02 33.79 2.27
N GLY A 101 -3.29 33.71 0.96
CA GLY A 101 -2.78 34.62 -0.06
C GLY A 101 -3.89 35.53 -0.58
N ASP A 102 -3.76 36.82 -0.27
CA ASP A 102 -4.46 38.00 -0.80
C ASP A 102 -5.78 38.46 -0.10
N GLY A 103 -5.78 39.71 0.40
CA GLY A 103 -6.99 40.47 0.79
C GLY A 103 -7.32 40.62 2.29
N SER A 104 -6.78 41.67 2.94
CA SER A 104 -7.41 42.51 4.00
C SER A 104 -8.38 41.87 5.03
N ALA A 105 -7.88 41.01 5.92
CA ALA A 105 -8.43 40.79 7.28
C ALA A 105 -7.39 40.06 8.15
N SER A 106 -6.41 40.80 8.68
CA SER A 106 -5.14 40.25 9.22
C SER A 106 -5.28 39.46 10.52
N ASP A 107 -6.06 39.92 11.50
CA ASP A 107 -5.88 39.47 12.88
C ASP A 107 -6.63 38.17 13.20
N ARG A 108 -7.88 38.04 12.75
CA ARG A 108 -8.68 36.81 12.94
C ARG A 108 -8.13 35.63 12.12
N ARG A 109 -7.51 35.91 10.96
CA ARG A 109 -6.92 34.89 10.08
C ARG A 109 -5.58 34.38 10.61
N PHE A 110 -4.76 35.27 11.19
CA PHE A 110 -3.53 34.87 11.87
C PHE A 110 -3.81 33.98 13.08
N ALA A 111 -4.78 34.36 13.91
CA ALA A 111 -5.20 33.56 15.06
C ALA A 111 -5.72 32.17 14.65
N ALA A 112 -6.51 32.09 13.59
CA ALA A 112 -7.00 30.81 13.07
C ALA A 112 -5.84 29.93 12.55
N GLY A 113 -4.90 30.47 11.78
CA GLY A 113 -3.74 29.71 11.30
C GLY A 113 -2.82 29.25 12.44
N ALA A 114 -2.63 30.08 13.48
CA ALA A 114 -1.89 29.70 14.68
C ALA A 114 -2.57 28.55 15.45
N PHE A 115 -3.90 28.60 15.58
CA PHE A 115 -4.68 27.55 16.24
C PHE A 115 -4.54 26.19 15.53
N HIS A 116 -4.66 26.14 14.21
CA HIS A 116 -4.53 24.88 13.46
C HIS A 116 -3.12 24.28 13.56
N ARG A 117 -2.08 25.13 13.53
CA ARG A 117 -0.69 24.68 13.76
C ARG A 117 -0.50 24.13 15.17
N LEU A 118 -1.03 24.80 16.19
CA LEU A 118 -0.97 24.34 17.57
C LEU A 118 -1.70 23.00 17.72
N LEU A 119 -2.88 22.87 17.11
CA LEU A 119 -3.65 21.62 17.08
C LEU A 119 -2.85 20.50 16.43
N ALA A 120 -2.26 20.73 15.25
CA ALA A 120 -1.43 19.73 14.58
C ALA A 120 -0.25 19.27 15.45
N VAL A 121 0.46 20.22 16.07
CA VAL A 121 1.57 19.92 17.00
C VAL A 121 1.07 19.13 18.21
N ALA A 122 -0.05 19.51 18.81
CA ALA A 122 -0.62 18.83 19.96
C ALA A 122 -1.02 17.38 19.62
N LEU A 123 -1.65 17.16 18.46
CA LEU A 123 -2.05 15.83 18.00
C LEU A 123 -0.82 14.95 17.69
N VAL A 124 0.19 15.50 16.98
CA VAL A 124 1.45 14.80 16.69
C VAL A 124 2.18 14.43 17.97
N ALA A 125 2.39 15.40 18.87
CA ALA A 125 3.08 15.18 20.14
C ALA A 125 2.30 14.18 21.02
N GLY A 126 0.98 14.28 21.06
CA GLY A 126 0.12 13.36 21.79
C GLY A 126 0.23 11.92 21.30
N LEU A 127 0.18 11.71 19.97
CA LEU A 127 0.35 10.37 19.39
C LEU A 127 1.73 9.77 19.69
N VAL A 128 2.80 10.56 19.60
CA VAL A 128 4.15 10.12 19.95
C VAL A 128 4.25 9.78 21.44
N ALA A 129 3.74 10.65 22.32
CA ALA A 129 3.78 10.43 23.76
C ALA A 129 3.02 9.17 24.17
N VAL A 130 1.81 8.95 23.63
CA VAL A 130 1.03 7.73 23.82
C VAL A 130 1.79 6.52 23.31
N SER A 131 2.42 6.61 22.14
CA SER A 131 3.17 5.49 21.60
C SER A 131 4.41 5.12 22.43
N VAL A 132 5.12 6.12 22.98
CA VAL A 132 6.21 5.90 23.92
C VAL A 132 5.70 5.26 25.21
N ALA A 133 4.56 5.72 25.74
CA ALA A 133 3.99 5.17 26.97
C ALA A 133 3.56 3.70 26.82
N GLU A 134 2.93 3.35 25.70
CA GLU A 134 2.33 2.03 25.46
C GLU A 134 3.28 1.02 24.79
N SER A 135 4.32 1.49 24.11
CA SER A 135 5.18 0.65 23.27
C SER A 135 6.66 1.01 23.36
N GLY A 136 7.02 1.83 24.35
CA GLY A 136 8.39 2.25 24.62
C GLY A 136 8.99 3.14 23.54
N LEU A 137 10.29 3.41 23.65
CA LEU A 137 11.02 4.29 22.73
C LEU A 137 10.93 3.84 21.27
N LEU A 138 10.90 2.54 21.03
CA LEU A 138 10.79 1.98 19.67
C LEU A 138 9.42 2.28 19.04
N GLY A 139 8.33 2.12 19.79
CA GLY A 139 6.99 2.52 19.33
C GLY A 139 6.93 4.01 19.02
N GLY A 140 7.48 4.84 19.91
CA GLY A 140 7.61 6.29 19.69
C GLY A 140 8.38 6.65 18.42
N ALA A 141 9.51 5.99 18.15
CA ALA A 141 10.31 6.23 16.95
C ALA A 141 9.55 5.85 15.66
N VAL A 142 8.84 4.72 15.68
CA VAL A 142 7.96 4.28 14.58
C VAL A 142 6.83 5.29 14.35
N MET A 143 6.18 5.76 15.42
CA MET A 143 5.14 6.79 15.35
C MET A 143 5.68 8.09 14.73
N VAL A 144 6.89 8.52 15.10
CA VAL A 144 7.53 9.70 14.50
C VAL A 144 7.76 9.50 13.00
N ALA A 145 8.31 8.36 12.58
CA ALA A 145 8.54 8.08 11.16
C ALA A 145 7.23 8.10 10.35
N PHE A 146 6.18 7.46 10.88
CA PHE A 146 4.82 7.47 10.32
C PHE A 146 4.26 8.90 10.18
N LEU A 147 4.32 9.70 11.24
CA LEU A 147 3.79 11.07 11.23
C LEU A 147 4.59 11.98 10.29
N LEU A 148 5.91 11.84 10.24
CA LEU A 148 6.76 12.59 9.31
C LEU A 148 6.42 12.25 7.86
N ALA A 149 6.25 10.96 7.54
CA ALA A 149 5.84 10.52 6.21
C ALA A 149 4.49 11.13 5.81
N GLY A 150 3.50 11.13 6.71
CA GLY A 150 2.20 11.74 6.45
C GLY A 150 2.22 13.25 6.30
N LEU A 151 3.06 13.95 7.07
CA LEU A 151 3.27 15.39 6.89
C LEU A 151 3.94 15.71 5.55
N VAL A 152 4.84 14.84 5.06
CA VAL A 152 5.43 14.96 3.72
C VAL A 152 4.36 14.76 2.65
N VAL A 153 3.56 13.69 2.73
CA VAL A 153 2.43 13.45 1.79
C VAL A 153 1.47 14.65 1.79
N ALA A 154 1.06 15.13 2.96
CA ALA A 154 0.20 16.30 3.13
C ALA A 154 0.78 17.56 2.47
N SER A 155 2.08 17.82 2.70
CA SER A 155 2.75 19.01 2.17
C SER A 155 2.94 18.93 0.66
N LEU A 156 3.24 17.75 0.11
CA LEU A 156 3.34 17.53 -1.33
C LEU A 156 1.96 17.65 -1.99
N ALA A 157 0.91 17.09 -1.39
CA ALA A 157 -0.45 17.20 -1.90
C ALA A 157 -0.85 18.68 -2.07
N VAL A 158 -0.71 19.50 -1.02
CA VAL A 158 -1.08 20.93 -1.10
C VAL A 158 -0.14 21.74 -2.01
N ARG A 159 1.10 21.30 -2.21
CA ARG A 159 2.04 21.97 -3.13
C ARG A 159 1.72 21.71 -4.60
N TRP A 160 1.23 20.52 -4.93
CA TRP A 160 1.08 20.05 -6.31
C TRP A 160 -0.38 19.91 -6.76
N THR A 161 -1.33 20.23 -5.88
CA THR A 161 -2.77 20.14 -6.14
C THR A 161 -3.51 21.30 -5.47
N ASP A 162 -4.72 21.60 -5.94
CA ASP A 162 -5.61 22.59 -5.32
C ASP A 162 -6.51 21.95 -4.23
N PHE A 163 -5.97 21.01 -3.44
CA PHE A 163 -6.70 20.37 -2.35
C PHE A 163 -6.62 21.19 -1.08
N GLY A 164 -7.78 21.55 -0.55
CA GLY A 164 -7.89 22.19 0.74
C GLY A 164 -7.79 21.19 1.91
N PRO A 165 -7.87 21.69 3.16
CA PRO A 165 -7.77 20.84 4.35
C PRO A 165 -8.86 19.76 4.45
N ARG A 166 -10.05 19.99 3.88
CA ARG A 166 -11.16 19.03 3.91
C ARG A 166 -10.92 17.86 2.97
N GLU A 167 -10.45 18.15 1.76
CA GLU A 167 -10.04 17.14 0.79
C GLU A 167 -8.89 16.32 1.35
N LEU A 168 -7.89 16.98 1.96
CA LEU A 168 -6.78 16.26 2.57
C LEU A 168 -7.22 15.37 3.73
N LEU A 169 -8.12 15.86 4.61
CA LEU A 169 -8.71 15.05 5.67
C LEU A 169 -9.42 13.82 5.10
N ALA A 170 -10.23 14.00 4.06
CA ALA A 170 -10.98 12.90 3.44
C ALA A 170 -10.04 11.86 2.80
N ALA A 171 -9.00 12.31 2.08
CA ALA A 171 -8.01 11.42 1.47
C ALA A 171 -7.21 10.67 2.54
N ALA A 172 -6.79 11.37 3.61
CA ALA A 172 -6.06 10.76 4.71
C ALA A 172 -6.92 9.75 5.48
N LEU A 173 -8.19 10.07 5.77
CA LEU A 173 -9.12 9.13 6.40
C LEU A 173 -9.33 7.90 5.51
N LEU A 174 -9.58 8.07 4.21
CA LEU A 174 -9.75 6.94 3.31
C LEU A 174 -8.50 6.06 3.27
N GLY A 175 -7.32 6.65 3.14
CA GLY A 175 -6.05 5.93 3.09
C GLY A 175 -5.77 5.18 4.40
N LEU A 176 -5.79 5.89 5.52
CA LEU A 176 -5.42 5.35 6.83
C LEU A 176 -6.42 4.36 7.39
N LEU A 177 -7.72 4.52 7.08
CA LEU A 177 -8.73 3.58 7.55
C LEU A 177 -8.81 2.31 6.69
N THR A 178 -8.37 2.35 5.43
CA THR A 178 -8.31 1.14 4.60
C THR A 178 -7.03 0.35 4.84
N HIS A 179 -5.93 1.00 5.24
CA HIS A 179 -4.64 0.37 5.45
C HIS A 179 -4.66 -0.87 6.37
N PRO A 180 -5.21 -0.83 7.60
CA PRO A 180 -5.13 -1.97 8.52
C PRO A 180 -5.73 -3.27 7.97
N PHE A 181 -6.75 -3.16 7.13
CA PHE A 181 -7.47 -4.32 6.60
C PHE A 181 -6.62 -5.18 5.65
N GLY A 182 -5.53 -4.63 5.10
CA GLY A 182 -4.58 -5.38 4.29
C GLY A 182 -3.97 -6.58 5.02
N ASP A 183 -3.83 -6.52 6.34
CA ASP A 183 -3.15 -7.55 7.13
C ASP A 183 -4.06 -8.64 7.71
N LEU A 184 -5.39 -8.53 7.49
CA LEU A 184 -6.36 -9.53 7.95
C LEU A 184 -6.10 -10.95 7.40
N PHE A 185 -5.48 -11.04 6.23
CA PHE A 185 -5.30 -12.30 5.50
C PHE A 185 -3.87 -12.85 5.54
N THR A 186 -2.86 -12.01 5.75
CA THR A 186 -1.45 -12.40 5.57
C THR A 186 -0.73 -12.65 6.88
N GLY A 187 -1.14 -12.04 7.99
CA GLY A 187 -0.42 -12.09 9.26
C GLY A 187 -1.31 -12.21 10.49
N ALA A 188 -0.74 -11.88 11.65
CA ALA A 188 -1.51 -11.69 12.87
C ALA A 188 -2.44 -10.47 12.70
N PRO A 189 -3.69 -10.52 13.18
CA PRO A 189 -4.61 -9.41 13.04
C PRO A 189 -4.08 -8.11 13.65
N PRO A 190 -4.33 -6.96 13.01
CA PRO A 190 -3.99 -5.66 13.56
C PRO A 190 -4.61 -5.38 14.92
N ARG A 191 -3.91 -4.59 15.74
CA ARG A 191 -4.52 -3.94 16.92
C ARG A 191 -5.33 -2.72 16.48
N PHE A 192 -6.47 -2.95 15.83
CA PHE A 192 -7.32 -1.90 15.25
C PHE A 192 -7.64 -0.73 16.19
N LEU A 193 -7.74 -0.99 17.50
CA LEU A 193 -8.12 0.00 18.51
C LEU A 193 -6.95 0.51 19.36
N TYR A 194 -5.69 0.17 19.03
CA TYR A 194 -4.52 0.67 19.75
C TYR A 194 -4.58 2.21 19.90
N PRO A 195 -4.31 2.77 21.10
CA PRO A 195 -3.70 2.14 22.28
C PRO A 195 -4.65 1.36 23.20
N LEU A 196 -5.95 1.30 22.89
CA LEU A 196 -6.91 0.57 23.71
C LEU A 196 -6.63 -0.94 23.63
N ASP A 197 -6.65 -1.62 24.78
CA ASP A 197 -6.44 -3.07 24.85
C ASP A 197 -7.72 -3.87 24.49
N LEU A 198 -8.32 -3.49 23.35
CA LEU A 198 -9.51 -4.13 22.80
C LEU A 198 -9.19 -4.73 21.44
N ARG A 199 -9.49 -6.02 21.27
CA ARG A 199 -9.26 -6.75 20.02
C ARG A 199 -10.59 -6.98 19.30
N LEU A 200 -10.70 -6.44 18.08
CA LEU A 200 -11.85 -6.68 17.21
C LEU A 200 -11.76 -8.04 16.50
N VAL A 201 -10.54 -8.43 16.15
CA VAL A 201 -10.22 -9.67 15.45
C VAL A 201 -9.05 -10.32 16.19
N THR A 202 -9.22 -11.56 16.60
CA THR A 202 -8.21 -12.30 17.38
C THR A 202 -7.40 -13.27 16.53
N GLU A 203 -7.95 -13.70 15.41
CA GLU A 203 -7.35 -14.68 14.50
C GLU A 203 -7.35 -14.17 13.06
N ARG A 204 -6.35 -14.59 12.28
CA ARG A 204 -6.26 -14.30 10.86
C ARG A 204 -7.48 -14.85 10.13
N VAL A 205 -8.01 -14.07 9.18
CA VAL A 205 -9.09 -14.53 8.31
C VAL A 205 -8.53 -15.56 7.33
N THR A 206 -9.03 -16.78 7.42
CA THR A 206 -8.67 -17.90 6.53
C THR A 206 -9.80 -18.11 5.54
N LEU A 207 -9.51 -17.98 4.25
CA LEU A 207 -10.49 -18.08 3.16
C LEU A 207 -10.77 -19.54 2.78
N LEU A 208 -9.75 -20.39 2.81
CA LEU A 208 -9.82 -21.81 2.45
C LEU A 208 -9.04 -22.66 3.45
N ALA A 209 -9.51 -23.88 3.70
CA ALA A 209 -8.88 -24.77 4.69
C ALA A 209 -7.51 -25.30 4.24
N ASP A 210 -7.35 -25.53 2.93
CA ASP A 210 -6.07 -25.93 2.36
C ASP A 210 -5.05 -24.76 2.40
N PRO A 211 -3.86 -24.93 3.00
CA PRO A 211 -2.89 -23.85 3.16
C PRO A 211 -2.43 -23.19 1.86
N THR A 212 -2.29 -23.98 0.78
CA THR A 212 -1.83 -23.49 -0.53
C THR A 212 -2.95 -22.77 -1.27
N LEU A 213 -4.15 -23.33 -1.29
CA LEU A 213 -5.32 -22.67 -1.85
C LEU A 213 -5.66 -21.39 -1.08
N ASN A 214 -5.47 -21.37 0.25
CA ASN A 214 -5.63 -20.16 1.04
C ASN A 214 -4.63 -19.08 0.64
N LEU A 215 -3.34 -19.42 0.49
CA LEU A 215 -2.33 -18.49 -0.02
C LEU A 215 -2.73 -17.95 -1.41
N LEU A 216 -3.15 -18.82 -2.33
CA LEU A 216 -3.56 -18.44 -3.68
C LEU A 216 -4.82 -17.56 -3.68
N ALA A 217 -5.78 -17.83 -2.80
CA ALA A 217 -6.98 -17.01 -2.63
C ALA A 217 -6.62 -15.61 -2.10
N VAL A 218 -5.76 -15.52 -1.08
CA VAL A 218 -5.27 -14.25 -0.54
C VAL A 218 -4.48 -13.48 -1.60
N PHE A 219 -3.62 -14.15 -2.36
CA PHE A 219 -2.90 -13.56 -3.48
C PHE A 219 -3.87 -13.07 -4.58
N GLY A 220 -4.91 -13.83 -4.87
CA GLY A 220 -5.97 -13.45 -5.80
C GLY A 220 -6.74 -12.20 -5.36
N VAL A 221 -7.02 -12.05 -4.06
CA VAL A 221 -7.59 -10.82 -3.49
C VAL A 221 -6.64 -9.65 -3.73
N GLU A 222 -5.35 -9.80 -3.47
CA GLU A 222 -4.36 -8.76 -3.72
C GLU A 222 -4.29 -8.39 -5.22
N LEU A 223 -4.26 -9.37 -6.13
CA LEU A 223 -4.33 -9.11 -7.57
C LEU A 223 -5.60 -8.37 -7.97
N ALA A 224 -6.76 -8.74 -7.40
CA ALA A 224 -8.03 -8.09 -7.69
C ALA A 224 -8.01 -6.59 -7.31
N THR A 225 -7.33 -6.24 -6.21
CA THR A 225 -7.18 -4.82 -5.82
C THR A 225 -6.31 -4.03 -6.80
N ILE A 226 -5.24 -4.63 -7.32
CA ILE A 226 -4.37 -4.00 -8.31
C ILE A 226 -5.13 -3.86 -9.65
N TRP A 227 -5.87 -4.88 -10.06
CA TRP A 227 -6.75 -4.82 -11.24
C TRP A 227 -7.83 -3.75 -11.11
N LEU A 228 -8.44 -3.61 -9.93
CA LEU A 228 -9.44 -2.58 -9.66
C LEU A 228 -8.83 -1.17 -9.82
N ALA A 229 -7.64 -0.94 -9.27
CA ALA A 229 -6.92 0.33 -9.45
C ALA A 229 -6.59 0.60 -10.93
N GLY A 230 -6.06 -0.39 -11.63
CA GLY A 230 -5.78 -0.29 -13.06
C GLY A 230 -7.03 0.00 -13.89
N TYR A 231 -8.14 -0.69 -13.61
CA TYR A 231 -9.42 -0.47 -14.27
C TYR A 231 -9.97 0.94 -14.01
N VAL A 232 -9.96 1.40 -12.75
CA VAL A 232 -10.42 2.76 -12.41
C VAL A 232 -9.54 3.82 -13.09
N TYR A 233 -8.23 3.63 -13.11
CA TYR A 233 -7.29 4.50 -13.83
C TYR A 233 -7.63 4.58 -15.34
N LEU A 234 -7.80 3.43 -15.98
CA LEU A 234 -8.14 3.38 -17.40
C LEU A 234 -9.52 4.00 -17.68
N ARG A 235 -10.51 3.77 -16.82
CA ARG A 235 -11.82 4.42 -16.96
C ARG A 235 -11.75 5.92 -16.75
N ALA A 236 -10.93 6.41 -15.83
CA ALA A 236 -10.71 7.85 -15.63
C ALA A 236 -10.06 8.52 -16.84
N THR A 237 -9.26 7.77 -17.59
CA THR A 237 -8.51 8.25 -18.76
C THR A 237 -9.15 7.86 -20.09
N ASP A 238 -10.38 7.33 -20.05
CA ASP A 238 -11.16 6.85 -21.21
C ASP A 238 -10.41 5.84 -22.10
N ARG A 239 -9.71 4.90 -21.46
CA ARG A 239 -8.93 3.84 -22.10
C ARG A 239 -9.54 2.47 -21.82
N ARG A 240 -9.29 1.51 -22.72
CA ARG A 240 -9.79 0.13 -22.59
C ARG A 240 -8.68 -0.80 -22.11
N VAL A 241 -9.02 -1.72 -21.21
CA VAL A 241 -8.05 -2.68 -20.64
C VAL A 241 -7.36 -3.50 -21.73
N LEU A 242 -8.12 -4.01 -22.70
CA LEU A 242 -7.59 -4.89 -23.74
C LEU A 242 -6.61 -4.21 -24.70
N GLU A 243 -6.62 -2.87 -24.78
CA GLU A 243 -5.65 -2.12 -25.58
C GLU A 243 -4.27 -2.05 -24.92
N HIS A 244 -4.18 -2.44 -23.64
CA HIS A 244 -2.98 -2.37 -22.82
C HIS A 244 -2.48 -3.74 -22.35
N VAL A 245 -3.02 -4.84 -22.89
CA VAL A 245 -2.58 -6.20 -22.59
C VAL A 245 -2.04 -6.86 -23.85
N ASP A 246 -0.74 -7.14 -23.85
CA ASP A 246 -0.07 -7.83 -24.95
C ASP A 246 -0.25 -9.37 -24.83
N THR A 247 -0.26 -10.06 -25.97
CA THR A 247 -0.31 -11.54 -26.04
C THR A 247 0.82 -12.21 -25.27
N ARG A 248 1.94 -11.51 -25.06
CA ARG A 248 3.05 -11.95 -24.19
C ARG A 248 2.59 -12.35 -22.79
N ALA A 249 1.48 -11.79 -22.26
CA ALA A 249 0.93 -12.21 -20.98
C ALA A 249 0.69 -13.74 -20.89
N ALA A 250 0.44 -14.42 -22.02
CA ALA A 250 0.29 -15.87 -22.10
C ALA A 250 1.51 -16.66 -21.60
N PHE A 251 2.73 -16.08 -21.62
CA PHE A 251 3.92 -16.72 -21.05
C PHE A 251 3.77 -17.03 -19.55
N GLY A 252 2.87 -16.35 -18.84
CA GLY A 252 2.54 -16.69 -17.46
C GLY A 252 2.07 -18.13 -17.28
N ALA A 253 1.48 -18.74 -18.32
CA ALA A 253 1.04 -20.14 -18.26
C ALA A 253 2.20 -21.11 -17.98
N ALA A 254 3.44 -20.78 -18.37
CA ALA A 254 4.62 -21.61 -18.11
C ALA A 254 4.90 -21.80 -16.61
N TYR A 255 4.42 -20.88 -15.76
CA TYR A 255 4.54 -20.99 -14.31
C TYR A 255 3.78 -22.21 -13.73
N ALA A 256 2.88 -22.82 -14.49
CA ALA A 256 2.22 -24.07 -14.11
C ALA A 256 3.21 -25.21 -13.78
N ILE A 257 4.41 -25.20 -14.38
CA ILE A 257 5.48 -26.17 -14.09
C ILE A 257 5.87 -26.13 -12.60
N ALA A 258 5.85 -24.95 -11.99
CA ALA A 258 6.15 -24.77 -10.57
C ALA A 258 5.24 -25.60 -9.65
N ALA A 259 3.98 -25.80 -10.03
CA ALA A 259 3.01 -26.56 -9.21
C ALA A 259 3.38 -28.04 -9.07
N VAL A 260 4.19 -28.57 -9.99
CA VAL A 260 4.65 -29.97 -9.99
C VAL A 260 6.11 -30.08 -9.56
N ALA A 261 6.93 -29.09 -9.91
CA ALA A 261 8.38 -29.12 -9.68
C ALA A 261 8.81 -28.61 -8.30
N MET A 262 7.96 -27.85 -7.60
CA MET A 262 8.29 -27.23 -6.32
C MET A 262 7.30 -27.67 -5.22
N PRO A 263 7.73 -27.69 -3.95
CA PRO A 263 6.82 -27.88 -2.83
C PRO A 263 5.68 -26.85 -2.84
N ALA A 264 4.48 -27.29 -2.46
CA ALA A 264 3.32 -26.44 -2.40
C ALA A 264 3.55 -25.29 -1.39
N PRO A 265 3.41 -24.02 -1.80
CA PRO A 265 3.70 -22.89 -0.95
C PRO A 265 2.57 -22.67 0.06
N THR A 266 2.92 -22.13 1.23
CA THR A 266 1.97 -21.73 2.27
C THR A 266 2.25 -20.30 2.71
N LEU A 267 1.37 -19.72 3.53
CA LEU A 267 1.58 -18.36 4.07
C LEU A 267 2.87 -18.24 4.90
N ASP A 268 3.31 -19.33 5.55
CA ASP A 268 4.48 -19.34 6.43
C ASP A 268 5.79 -19.13 5.65
N VAL A 269 5.84 -19.54 4.38
CA VAL A 269 6.99 -19.37 3.48
C VAL A 269 6.55 -18.72 2.15
N SER A 270 5.62 -17.77 2.25
CA SER A 270 4.98 -17.13 1.09
C SER A 270 5.94 -16.37 0.19
N TYR A 271 7.05 -15.87 0.72
CA TYR A 271 8.03 -15.08 -0.04
C TYR A 271 8.65 -15.85 -1.21
N HIS A 272 8.86 -17.16 -1.10
CA HIS A 272 9.35 -17.98 -2.23
C HIS A 272 8.37 -17.94 -3.42
N PHE A 273 7.08 -18.14 -3.13
CA PHE A 273 6.02 -18.08 -4.14
C PHE A 273 5.87 -16.66 -4.69
N VAL A 274 5.79 -15.65 -3.83
CA VAL A 274 5.58 -14.26 -4.23
C VAL A 274 6.73 -13.76 -5.11
N PHE A 275 7.99 -14.00 -4.73
CA PHE A 275 9.13 -13.54 -5.55
C PHE A 275 9.19 -14.25 -6.91
N SER A 276 8.97 -15.56 -6.94
CA SER A 276 9.03 -16.32 -8.19
C SER A 276 7.88 -16.01 -9.13
N ILE A 277 6.66 -15.85 -8.62
CA ILE A 277 5.50 -15.49 -9.46
C ILE A 277 5.57 -14.04 -9.94
N LEU A 278 6.05 -13.09 -9.12
CA LEU A 278 6.22 -11.70 -9.55
C LEU A 278 7.31 -11.55 -10.61
N ALA A 279 8.33 -12.42 -10.63
CA ALA A 279 9.33 -12.45 -11.69
C ALA A 279 8.71 -12.71 -13.08
N VAL A 280 7.58 -13.43 -13.15
CA VAL A 280 6.80 -13.62 -14.39
C VAL A 280 6.28 -12.28 -14.93
N GLY A 281 5.99 -11.32 -14.05
CA GLY A 281 5.56 -9.98 -14.44
C GLY A 281 6.57 -9.21 -15.29
N ALA A 282 7.86 -9.59 -15.25
CA ALA A 282 8.91 -9.00 -16.09
C ALA A 282 8.65 -9.14 -17.60
N VAL A 283 7.78 -10.08 -18.00
CA VAL A 283 7.31 -10.23 -19.39
C VAL A 283 6.68 -8.94 -19.95
N GLY A 284 6.10 -8.10 -19.07
CA GLY A 284 5.57 -6.79 -19.46
C GLY A 284 6.63 -5.87 -20.06
N VAL A 285 7.82 -5.83 -19.45
CA VAL A 285 8.96 -4.96 -19.83
C VAL A 285 10.00 -5.67 -20.72
N ALA A 286 9.84 -6.96 -20.99
CA ALA A 286 10.83 -7.77 -21.70
C ALA A 286 11.31 -7.21 -23.06
N PRO A 287 10.47 -6.60 -23.93
CA PRO A 287 10.92 -6.05 -25.21
C PRO A 287 11.89 -4.87 -25.10
N THR A 288 11.89 -4.20 -23.95
CA THR A 288 12.76 -3.06 -23.66
C THR A 288 14.02 -3.42 -22.88
N LEU A 289 14.24 -4.70 -22.58
CA LEU A 289 15.50 -5.18 -22.02
C LEU A 289 16.59 -5.39 -23.09
N LEU A 290 16.26 -5.17 -24.37
CA LEU A 290 17.22 -5.15 -25.46
C LEU A 290 17.96 -3.78 -25.51
N PRO A 291 19.26 -3.75 -25.86
CA PRO A 291 20.14 -2.60 -25.62
C PRO A 291 19.76 -1.28 -26.33
N SER A 292 18.78 -1.29 -27.22
CA SER A 292 18.43 -0.16 -28.08
C SER A 292 17.34 0.77 -27.51
N ARG A 293 16.70 0.46 -26.38
CA ARG A 293 15.71 1.34 -25.72
C ARG A 293 15.86 1.31 -24.20
N SER A 294 15.95 2.50 -23.59
CA SER A 294 15.99 2.62 -22.13
C SER A 294 14.58 2.47 -21.55
N VAL A 295 14.42 1.63 -20.52
CA VAL A 295 13.17 1.52 -19.74
C VAL A 295 12.81 2.88 -19.09
N LEU A 296 13.81 3.71 -18.80
CA LEU A 296 13.63 5.02 -18.18
C LEU A 296 13.12 6.10 -19.16
N SER A 297 13.11 5.84 -20.47
CA SER A 297 12.58 6.76 -21.48
C SER A 297 11.18 6.40 -21.98
N ALA A 298 10.51 5.45 -21.30
CA ALA A 298 9.18 4.99 -21.69
C ALA A 298 8.15 6.13 -21.61
N GLU A 299 7.34 6.29 -22.65
CA GLU A 299 6.16 7.14 -22.54
C GLU A 299 5.17 6.54 -21.55
N TRP A 300 4.40 7.38 -20.85
CA TRP A 300 3.46 6.91 -19.83
C TRP A 300 2.44 5.89 -20.38
N HIS A 301 2.05 6.03 -21.64
CA HIS A 301 1.20 5.05 -22.31
C HIS A 301 1.86 3.66 -22.40
N GLU A 302 3.15 3.60 -22.77
CA GLU A 302 3.91 2.35 -22.83
C GLU A 302 4.07 1.73 -21.45
N ALA A 303 4.36 2.55 -20.43
CA ALA A 303 4.49 2.09 -19.04
C ALA A 303 3.20 1.43 -18.55
N VAL A 304 2.03 2.02 -18.84
CA VAL A 304 0.71 1.43 -18.50
C VAL A 304 0.54 0.07 -19.19
N THR A 305 0.89 -0.04 -20.46
CA THR A 305 0.83 -1.32 -21.20
C THR A 305 1.77 -2.37 -20.60
N TRP A 306 2.99 -1.99 -20.21
CA TRP A 306 3.94 -2.92 -19.57
C TRP A 306 3.41 -3.44 -18.24
N VAL A 307 2.88 -2.55 -17.40
CA VAL A 307 2.32 -2.91 -16.09
C VAL A 307 1.11 -3.84 -16.26
N LEU A 308 0.17 -3.51 -17.15
CA LEU A 308 -1.03 -4.33 -17.35
C LEU A 308 -0.74 -5.68 -18.03
N THR A 309 0.26 -5.71 -18.92
CA THR A 309 0.75 -6.97 -19.48
C THR A 309 1.41 -7.84 -18.40
N GLY A 310 2.27 -7.27 -17.56
CA GLY A 310 2.89 -7.98 -16.44
C GLY A 310 1.87 -8.49 -15.42
N LEU A 311 0.90 -7.65 -15.05
CA LEU A 311 -0.21 -8.01 -14.17
C LEU A 311 -1.06 -9.16 -14.76
N SER A 312 -1.31 -9.12 -16.06
CA SER A 312 -2.01 -10.20 -16.78
C SER A 312 -1.19 -11.50 -16.75
N ALA A 313 0.12 -11.43 -16.97
CA ALA A 313 1.01 -12.59 -16.91
C ALA A 313 1.00 -13.25 -15.52
N VAL A 314 1.09 -12.45 -14.46
CA VAL A 314 1.01 -12.93 -13.07
C VAL A 314 -0.36 -13.53 -12.76
N SER A 315 -1.44 -12.92 -13.27
CA SER A 315 -2.81 -13.45 -13.09
C SER A 315 -2.99 -14.80 -13.79
N ILE A 316 -2.48 -14.94 -15.02
CA ILE A 316 -2.48 -16.21 -15.76
C ILE A 316 -1.64 -17.24 -15.01
N ALA A 317 -0.44 -16.88 -14.54
CA ALA A 317 0.44 -17.76 -13.76
C ALA A 317 -0.24 -18.28 -12.49
N ALA A 318 -0.92 -17.42 -11.74
CA ALA A 318 -1.65 -17.81 -10.54
C ALA A 318 -2.81 -18.75 -10.87
N LEU A 319 -3.56 -18.46 -11.93
CA LEU A 319 -4.67 -19.29 -12.38
C LEU A 319 -4.19 -20.67 -12.84
N THR A 320 -3.17 -20.74 -13.69
CA THR A 320 -2.66 -22.03 -14.20
C THR A 320 -1.98 -22.85 -13.10
N TYR A 321 -1.25 -22.21 -12.19
CA TYR A 321 -0.73 -22.88 -10.98
C TYR A 321 -1.87 -23.50 -10.18
N THR A 322 -2.92 -22.72 -9.89
CA THR A 322 -4.09 -23.18 -9.13
C THR A 322 -4.77 -24.37 -9.81
N LEU A 323 -5.00 -24.28 -11.12
CA LEU A 323 -5.63 -25.35 -11.90
C LEU A 323 -4.82 -26.64 -11.88
N VAL A 324 -3.49 -26.57 -12.03
CA VAL A 324 -2.63 -27.76 -11.94
C VAL A 324 -2.64 -28.32 -10.51
N TYR A 325 -2.53 -27.47 -9.50
CA TYR A 325 -2.53 -27.87 -8.10
C TYR A 325 -3.80 -28.67 -7.71
N VAL A 326 -4.98 -28.24 -8.16
CA VAL A 326 -6.24 -28.96 -7.88
C VAL A 326 -6.48 -30.18 -8.76
N SER A 327 -5.82 -30.26 -9.92
CA SER A 327 -6.05 -31.34 -10.90
C SER A 327 -5.08 -32.51 -10.74
N VAL A 328 -3.89 -32.27 -10.19
CA VAL A 328 -2.91 -33.31 -9.92
C VAL A 328 -3.20 -33.88 -8.53
N PRO A 329 -3.55 -35.18 -8.40
CA PRO A 329 -3.64 -35.81 -7.09
C PRO A 329 -2.25 -35.77 -6.45
N LEU A 330 -2.09 -34.94 -5.42
CA LEU A 330 -0.90 -34.95 -4.59
C LEU A 330 -0.95 -36.24 -3.76
N PHE A 331 -0.04 -37.16 -4.06
CA PHE A 331 0.11 -38.46 -3.39
C PHE A 331 0.51 -38.31 -1.92
#